data_AF-A0A7X3VHI5-F1
#
_entry.id   AF-A0A7X3VHI5-F1
#
_cell.length_a   1.000
_cell.length_b   1.000
_cell.length_c   1.000
_cell.angle_alpha   90.00
_cell.angle_beta   90.00
_cell.angle_gamma   90.00
#
_symmetry.space_group_name_H-M   'P 1'
#
loop_
_entity.id
_entity.type
_entity.pdbx_description
1 polymer ?
#
loop_
_entity_poly.entity_id
_entity_poly.type
_entity_poly.pdbx_seq_one_letter_code
_entity_poly.pdbx_strand_id
1 'polypeptide(L)' 'MKFSTLLIESIRQSEIPLRFEPGAEEAVATPVTEMLKAWVAAHLPEAASSEFDFGQKVLVVRLLEELSDEVDLAVEE' A
#
# COMPACT_ATOMS: atom_id res chain seq x y z
N MET A 1 -0.99 0.43 -12.65
CA MET A 1 -0.10 -0.63 -12.10
C MET A 1 -0.57 -0.98 -10.71
N LYS A 2 -0.52 -2.27 -10.32
CA LYS A 2 -0.88 -2.73 -8.97
C LYS A 2 0.24 -2.48 -7.97
N PHE A 3 -0.12 -2.21 -6.71
CA PHE A 3 0.85 -1.98 -5.64
C PHE A 3 1.67 -3.24 -5.36
N SER A 4 1.03 -4.41 -5.32
CA SER A 4 1.72 -5.68 -5.11
C SER A 4 2.79 -5.95 -6.18
N THR A 5 2.50 -5.63 -7.44
CA THR A 5 3.46 -5.75 -8.54
C THR A 5 4.69 -4.89 -8.30
N LEU A 6 4.49 -3.61 -7.98
CA LEU A 6 5.58 -2.67 -7.68
C LEU A 6 6.41 -3.14 -6.48
N LEU A 7 5.76 -3.63 -5.42
CA LEU A 7 6.42 -4.11 -4.22
C LEU A 7 7.27 -5.35 -4.50
N ILE A 8 6.73 -6.34 -5.21
CA ILE A 8 7.45 -7.57 -5.57
C ILE A 8 8.66 -7.25 -6.46
N GLU A 9 8.50 -6.35 -7.44
CA GLU A 9 9.62 -5.90 -8.27
C GLU A 9 10.71 -5.21 -7.43
N SER A 10 10.33 -4.39 -6.45
CA SER A 10 11.26 -3.74 -5.52
C SER A 10 11.97 -4.76 -4.60
N ILE A 11 11.26 -5.79 -4.14
CA ILE A 11 11.83 -6.90 -3.35
C ILE A 11 12.82 -7.69 -4.20
N ARG A 12 12.54 -7.92 -5.48
CA ARG A 12 13.46 -8.56 -6.43
C ARG A 12 14.70 -7.74 -6.73
N GLN A 13 14.61 -6.42 -6.65
CA GLN A 13 15.71 -5.49 -6.96
C GLN A 13 16.59 -5.10 -5.77
N SER A 14 16.12 -5.27 -4.53
CA SER A 14 16.93 -4.95 -3.32
C SER A 14 18.19 -5.86 -3.24
N GLU A 15 18.92 -5.98 -2.12
CA GLU A 15 19.94 -7.04 -1.94
C GLU A 15 19.57 -7.99 -0.79
N ILE A 16 18.28 -8.25 -0.59
CA ILE A 16 17.77 -9.07 0.52
C ILE A 16 18.21 -10.54 0.32
N PRO A 17 18.98 -11.14 1.24
CA PRO A 17 19.54 -12.50 1.08
C PRO A 17 18.51 -13.63 0.99
N LEU A 18 17.25 -13.39 1.38
CA LEU A 18 16.19 -14.41 1.55
C LEU A 18 15.43 -14.78 0.25
N ARG A 19 15.79 -14.26 -0.92
CA ARG A 19 15.05 -14.43 -2.20
C ARG A 19 15.03 -15.83 -2.79
N PHE A 20 15.81 -16.75 -2.24
CA PHE A 20 16.10 -18.01 -2.93
C PHE A 20 15.08 -19.12 -2.66
N GLU A 21 14.07 -18.87 -1.82
CA GLU A 21 12.99 -19.82 -1.55
C GLU A 21 11.71 -19.44 -2.32
N PRO A 22 11.03 -20.41 -2.97
CA PRO A 22 9.70 -20.17 -3.54
C PRO A 22 8.75 -19.60 -2.49
N GLY A 23 8.10 -18.46 -2.77
CA GLY A 23 7.19 -17.80 -1.82
C GLY A 23 7.86 -16.78 -0.90
N ALA A 24 9.18 -16.59 -0.97
CA ALA A 24 9.90 -15.63 -0.12
C ALA A 24 9.48 -14.18 -0.40
N GLU A 25 9.14 -13.86 -1.65
CA GLU A 25 8.71 -12.52 -2.05
C GLU A 25 7.35 -12.20 -1.42
N GLU A 26 6.41 -13.12 -1.49
CA GLU A 26 5.08 -13.02 -0.87
C GLU A 26 5.16 -12.96 0.65
N ALA A 27 6.04 -13.77 1.26
CA ALA A 27 6.27 -13.78 2.70
C ALA A 27 6.78 -12.44 3.25
N VAL A 28 7.48 -11.65 2.42
CA VAL A 28 7.89 -10.28 2.75
C VAL A 28 6.83 -9.26 2.35
N ALA A 29 6.20 -9.43 1.18
CA ALA A 29 5.22 -8.48 0.66
C ALA A 29 3.99 -8.37 1.56
N THR A 30 3.44 -9.50 2.03
CA THR A 30 2.25 -9.50 2.90
C THR A 30 2.42 -8.67 4.18
N PRO A 31 3.41 -8.92 5.06
CA PRO A 31 3.55 -8.15 6.29
C PRO A 31 3.86 -6.66 6.02
N VAL A 32 4.57 -6.33 4.94
CA VAL A 32 4.82 -4.94 4.56
C VAL A 32 3.52 -4.24 4.14
N THR A 33 2.72 -4.88 3.29
CA THR A 33 1.42 -4.36 2.87
C THR A 33 0.48 -4.14 4.06
N GLU A 34 0.40 -5.12 4.98
CA GLU A 34 -0.45 -4.99 6.16
C GLU A 34 0.03 -3.91 7.14
N MET A 35 1.34 -3.76 7.32
CA MET A 35 1.91 -2.65 8.09
C MET A 35 1.53 -1.29 7.48
N LEU A 36 1.64 -1.14 6.15
CA LEU A 36 1.28 0.09 5.47
C LEU A 36 -0.22 0.39 5.55
N LYS A 37 -1.08 -0.62 5.40
CA LYS A 37 -2.53 -0.48 5.58
C LYS A 37 -2.86 0.02 6.98
N ALA A 38 -2.25 -0.56 8.01
CA ALA A 38 -2.45 -0.13 9.39
C ALA A 38 -1.99 1.32 9.61
N TRP A 39 -0.83 1.69 9.07
CA TRP A 39 -0.31 3.06 9.15
C TRP A 39 -1.22 4.08 8.45
N VAL A 40 -1.69 3.78 7.23
CA VAL A 40 -2.60 4.66 6.48
C VAL A 40 -3.96 4.76 7.18
N ALA A 41 -4.52 3.64 7.63
CA ALA A 41 -5.80 3.61 8.33
C ALA A 41 -5.80 4.44 9.63
N ALA A 42 -4.65 4.56 10.31
CA ALA A 42 -4.51 5.41 11.50
C ALA A 42 -4.70 6.91 11.22
N HIS A 43 -4.67 7.33 9.96
CA HIS A 43 -4.90 8.72 9.54
C HIS A 43 -6.34 8.99 9.11
N LEU A 44 -7.25 8.00 9.21
CA LEU A 44 -8.67 8.19 8.90
C LEU A 44 -9.31 9.12 9.94
N PRO A 45 -9.89 10.26 9.55
CA PRO A 45 -10.56 11.13 10.52
C PRO A 45 -11.81 10.46 11.10
N GLU A 46 -11.96 10.47 12.42
CA GLU A 46 -13.10 9.88 13.13
C GLU A 46 -14.44 10.53 12.76
N ALA A 47 -14.42 11.84 12.52
CA ALA A 47 -15.54 12.62 12.03
C ALA A 47 -15.03 13.65 11.00
N ALA A 48 -15.62 13.65 9.81
CA ALA A 48 -15.36 14.69 8.82
C ALA A 48 -16.27 15.89 9.10
N SER A 49 -15.68 17.00 9.55
CA SER A 49 -16.40 18.20 9.96
C SER A 49 -16.12 19.41 9.07
N SER A 50 -15.10 19.31 8.22
CA SER A 50 -14.67 20.34 7.27
C SER A 50 -14.39 19.74 5.89
N GLU A 51 -14.39 20.58 4.85
CA GLU A 51 -13.99 20.17 3.50
C GLU A 51 -12.59 19.52 3.47
N PHE A 52 -11.69 20.00 4.33
CA PHE A 52 -10.37 19.41 4.51
C PHE A 52 -10.47 17.97 5.03
N ASP A 53 -11.26 17.70 6.08
CA ASP A 53 -11.42 16.35 6.63
C ASP A 53 -12.05 15.39 5.61
N PHE A 54 -12.98 15.88 4.78
CA PHE A 54 -13.54 15.11 3.67
C PHE A 54 -12.46 14.75 2.63
N GLY A 55 -11.63 15.73 2.25
CA GLY A 55 -10.50 15.49 1.35
C GLY A 55 -9.51 14.48 1.91
N GLN A 56 -9.14 14.61 3.18
CA GLN A 56 -8.29 13.65 3.87
C GLN A 56 -8.89 12.25 3.89
N LYS A 57 -10.19 12.13 4.21
CA LYS A 57 -10.89 10.84 4.21
C LYS A 57 -10.87 10.17 2.84
N VAL A 58 -11.16 10.93 1.78
CA VAL A 58 -11.12 10.42 0.39
C VAL A 58 -9.72 9.93 0.03
N LEU A 59 -8.68 10.70 0.38
CA LEU A 59 -7.30 10.32 0.14
C LEU A 59 -6.93 9.04 0.88
N VAL A 60 -7.25 8.93 2.17
CA VAL A 60 -6.95 7.73 2.99
C VAL A 60 -7.64 6.50 2.40
N VAL A 61 -8.92 6.60 2.03
CA VAL A 61 -9.65 5.50 1.38
C VAL A 61 -8.98 5.10 0.08
N ARG A 62 -8.62 6.08 -0.78
CA ARG A 62 -7.95 5.81 -2.04
C ARG A 62 -6.62 5.07 -1.86
N LEU A 63 -5.80 5.49 -0.90
CA LEU A 63 -4.53 4.84 -0.59
C LEU A 63 -4.73 3.40 -0.09
N LEU A 64 -5.78 3.14 0.70
CA LEU A 64 -6.11 1.79 1.15
C LEU A 64 -6.57 0.89 0.00
N GLU A 65 -7.36 1.41 -0.93
CA GLU A 65 -7.77 0.71 -2.15
C GLU A 65 -6.54 0.36 -3.02
N GLU A 66 -5.59 1.29 -3.15
CA GLU A 66 -4.33 1.09 -3.88
C GLU A 66 -3.47 0.00 -3.22
N LEU A 67 -3.29 0.05 -1.90
CA LEU A 67 -2.56 -0.96 -1.12
C LEU A 67 -3.24 -2.35 -1.14
N SER A 68 -4.54 -2.40 -1.45
CA SER A 68 -5.32 -3.64 -1.54
C SER A 68 -5.46 -4.13 -2.98
N ASP A 69 -4.79 -3.49 -3.94
CA ASP A 69 -4.89 -3.75 -5.38
C ASP A 69 -6.32 -3.61 -5.96
N GLU A 70 -7.26 -3.02 -5.22
CA GLU A 70 -8.62 -2.78 -5.69
C GLU A 70 -8.65 -1.77 -6.83
N VAL A 71 -7.75 -0.79 -6.75
CA VAL A 71 -7.49 0.19 -7.81
C VAL A 71 -6.03 0.18 -8.19
N ASP A 72 -5.73 0.77 -9.35
CA ASP A 72 -4.35 0.97 -9.78
C ASP A 72 -3.74 2.20 -9.12
N LEU A 73 -2.43 2.16 -8.90
CA LEU A 73 -1.64 3.32 -8.50
C LEU A 73 -1.87 4.46 -9.51
N ALA A 74 -2.13 5.65 -9.01
CA ALA A 74 -2.14 6.86 -9.83
C ALA A 74 -0.72 7.09 -10.37
N VAL A 75 -0.52 6.80 -11.66
CA VAL A 75 0.72 7.15 -12.37
C VAL A 75 0.49 8.53 -12.96
N GLU A 76 1.31 9.52 -12.61
CA GLU A 76 1.34 10.79 -13.36
C GLU A 76 1.85 10.48 -14.78
N GLU A 77 1.08 10.89 -15.80
CA GLU A 77 1.48 10.85 -17.21
C GLU A 77 2.59 11.85 -17.55
#